data_AF-A0A3D3YPL5-F1
#
_entry.id   AF-A0A3D3YPL5-F1
#
_cell.length_a   1.000
_cell.length_b   1.000
_cell.length_c   1.000
_cell.angle_alpha   90.00
_cell.angle_beta   90.00
_cell.angle_gamma   90.00
#
_symmetry.space_group_name_H-M   'P 1'
#
loop_
_entity.id
_entity.type
_entity.pdbx_description
1 polymer ?
#
loop_
_entity_poly.entity_id
_entity_poly.type
_entity_poly.pdbx_seq_one_letter_code
_entity_poly.pdbx_strand_id
1 'polypeptide(L)'
;MLSNAIGTIKPPDKEAAAKAQARQDQLTKPRGSLGRLEELSVKVAGITGKELPRIERKAIVIMAGDHGVVAEGVSAYPQEVTAQMVYNFLRGGAAINVLARHIGARMVVVDMGIAAELEPHPSLVSRKIAFGTHNMAK
;
A
#
# COMPACT_ATOMS: atom_id res chain seq x y z
N MET A 1 20.96 -5.78 -2.42
CA MET A 1 19.81 -5.02 -1.87
C MET A 1 18.59 -5.91 -1.61
N LEU A 2 18.08 -6.66 -2.59
CA LEU A 2 16.92 -7.56 -2.38
C LEU A 2 17.20 -8.67 -1.36
N SER A 3 18.31 -9.40 -1.50
CA SER A 3 18.68 -10.48 -0.57
C SER A 3 18.82 -9.99 0.88
N ASN A 4 19.35 -8.78 1.07
CA ASN A 4 19.44 -8.15 2.39
C ASN A 4 18.06 -7.86 2.97
N ALA A 5 17.15 -7.29 2.16
CA ALA A 5 15.78 -7.02 2.61
C ALA A 5 15.05 -8.30 3.01
N ILE A 6 15.14 -9.36 2.20
CA ILE A 6 14.57 -10.67 2.51
C ILE A 6 15.17 -11.23 3.82
N GLY A 7 16.49 -11.14 4.00
CA GLY A 7 17.17 -11.61 5.20
C GLY A 7 16.77 -10.88 6.50
N THR A 8 16.12 -9.72 6.40
CA THR A 8 15.64 -8.95 7.57
C THR A 8 14.22 -9.29 8.00
N ILE A 9 13.47 -10.06 7.19
CA ILE A 9 12.09 -10.45 7.50
C ILE A 9 12.11 -11.45 8.65
N LYS A 10 11.40 -11.13 9.73
CA LYS A 10 11.25 -11.98 10.91
C LYS A 10 9.79 -12.43 11.06
N PRO A 11 9.54 -13.59 11.67
CA PRO A 11 8.18 -13.94 12.08
C PRO A 11 7.64 -12.89 13.08
N PRO A 12 6.30 -12.69 13.15
CA PRO A 12 5.71 -11.84 14.17
C PRO A 12 6.12 -12.26 15.59
N ASP A 13 6.26 -11.28 16.48
CA ASP A 13 6.62 -11.48 17.88
C ASP A 13 5.47 -12.19 18.63
N LYS A 14 5.74 -13.44 19.02
CA LYS A 14 4.76 -14.28 19.73
C LYS A 14 4.50 -13.80 21.15
N GLU A 15 5.49 -13.21 21.82
CA GLU A 15 5.35 -12.73 23.19
C GLU A 15 4.51 -11.44 23.22
N ALA A 16 4.79 -10.51 22.30
CA ALA A 16 3.99 -9.30 22.16
C ALA A 16 2.52 -9.61 21.80
N ALA A 17 2.30 -10.59 20.91
CA ALA A 17 0.96 -11.06 20.57
C ALA A 17 0.25 -11.69 21.79
N ALA A 18 0.93 -12.55 22.56
CA ALA A 18 0.37 -13.18 23.75
C ALA A 18 0.01 -12.14 24.83
N LYS A 19 0.88 -11.14 25.06
CA LYS A 19 0.60 -10.01 25.97
C LYS A 19 -0.62 -9.20 25.51
N ALA A 20 -0.72 -8.90 24.22
CA ALA A 20 -1.87 -8.19 23.67
C ALA A 20 -3.19 -8.99 23.82
N GLN A 21 -3.16 -10.31 23.62
CA GLN A 21 -4.32 -11.18 23.83
C GLN A 21 -4.74 -11.21 25.30
N ALA A 22 -3.78 -11.41 26.21
CA ALA A 22 -4.04 -11.41 27.65
C ALA A 22 -4.67 -10.10 28.11
N ARG A 23 -4.20 -8.97 27.56
CA ARG A 23 -4.81 -7.66 27.78
C ARG A 23 -6.25 -7.60 27.25
N GLN A 24 -6.49 -8.02 26.00
CA GLN A 24 -7.84 -8.05 25.42
C GLN A 24 -8.83 -8.84 26.28
N ASP A 25 -8.38 -9.93 26.89
CA ASP A 25 -9.19 -10.82 27.73
C ASP A 25 -9.51 -10.22 29.11
N GLN A 26 -8.82 -9.14 29.53
CA GLN A 26 -9.01 -8.41 30.79
C GLN A 26 -9.82 -7.13 30.64
N LEU A 27 -10.04 -6.64 29.41
CA LEU A 27 -10.85 -5.44 29.19
C LEU A 27 -12.30 -5.67 29.59
N THR A 28 -13.00 -4.60 29.99
CA THR A 28 -14.42 -4.62 30.39
C THR A 28 -15.34 -4.87 29.19
N LYS A 29 -15.31 -6.09 28.66
CA LYS A 29 -16.12 -6.61 27.56
C LYS A 29 -16.19 -8.14 27.68
N PRO A 30 -17.27 -8.80 27.20
CA PRO A 30 -17.24 -10.24 27.05
C PRO A 30 -16.07 -10.65 26.15
N ARG A 31 -15.35 -11.71 26.52
CA ARG A 31 -14.20 -12.20 25.72
C ARG A 31 -14.64 -12.49 24.28
N GLY A 32 -13.86 -12.01 23.31
CA GLY A 32 -14.15 -12.19 21.89
C GLY A 32 -15.31 -11.36 21.34
N SER A 33 -15.98 -10.53 22.14
CA SER A 33 -17.16 -9.76 21.69
C SER A 33 -16.87 -8.76 20.58
N LEU A 34 -15.61 -8.30 20.41
CA LEU A 34 -15.23 -7.43 19.29
C LEU A 34 -14.72 -8.20 18.06
N GLY A 35 -14.71 -9.54 18.13
CA GLY A 35 -14.36 -10.45 17.03
C GLY A 35 -13.04 -10.06 16.33
N ARG A 36 -13.14 -9.76 15.04
CA ARG A 36 -11.99 -9.42 14.17
C ARG A 36 -11.18 -8.21 14.64
N LEU A 37 -11.75 -7.30 15.42
CA LEU A 37 -11.00 -6.17 15.97
C LEU A 37 -10.00 -6.62 17.04
N GLU A 38 -10.33 -7.64 17.83
CA GLU A 38 -9.40 -8.22 18.81
C GLU A 38 -8.25 -8.91 18.09
N GLU A 39 -8.59 -9.77 17.12
CA GLU A 39 -7.62 -10.49 16.27
C GLU A 39 -6.66 -9.51 15.58
N LEU A 40 -7.18 -8.42 15.01
CA LEU A 40 -6.39 -7.40 14.35
C LEU A 40 -5.42 -6.72 15.32
N SER A 41 -5.89 -6.37 16.52
CA SER A 41 -5.04 -5.72 17.53
C SER A 41 -3.86 -6.62 17.96
N VAL A 42 -4.11 -7.92 18.14
CA VAL A 42 -3.09 -8.92 18.50
C VAL A 42 -2.11 -9.13 17.35
N LYS A 43 -2.61 -9.20 16.11
CA LYS A 43 -1.76 -9.30 14.92
C LYS A 43 -0.83 -8.09 14.77
N VAL A 44 -1.34 -6.88 14.95
CA VAL A 44 -0.52 -5.66 14.88
C VAL A 44 0.50 -5.63 16.02
N ALA A 45 0.14 -6.08 17.22
CA ALA A 45 1.08 -6.20 18.34
C ALA A 45 2.25 -7.13 17.99
N GLY A 46 1.97 -8.29 17.40
CA GLY A 46 3.01 -9.22 16.93
C GLY A 46 3.87 -8.65 15.80
N ILE A 47 3.28 -7.94 14.82
CA ILE A 47 4.05 -7.31 13.72
C ILE A 47 4.98 -6.22 14.26
N THR A 48 4.52 -5.43 15.22
CA THR A 48 5.26 -4.27 15.74
C THR A 48 6.18 -4.61 16.92
N GLY A 49 6.06 -5.81 17.50
CA GLY A 49 6.77 -6.21 18.72
C GLY A 49 6.33 -5.43 19.97
N LYS A 50 5.11 -4.87 19.96
CA LYS A 50 4.60 -4.02 21.04
C LYS A 50 3.22 -4.50 21.47
N GLU A 51 3.01 -4.71 22.77
CA GLU A 51 1.70 -5.06 23.32
C GLU A 51 0.60 -4.04 22.95
N LEU A 52 0.96 -2.74 22.99
CA LEU A 52 0.06 -1.63 22.67
C LEU A 52 0.62 -0.77 21.53
N PRO A 53 0.47 -1.21 20.28
CA PRO A 53 0.99 -0.50 19.13
C PRO A 53 0.24 0.83 18.89
N ARG A 54 0.98 1.86 18.50
CA ARG A 54 0.42 3.12 17.99
C ARG A 54 0.70 3.25 16.50
N ILE A 55 -0.33 3.56 15.71
CA ILE A 55 -0.22 3.74 14.25
C ILE A 55 -0.35 5.23 13.93
N GLU A 56 0.77 5.94 14.02
CA GLU A 56 0.81 7.40 13.85
C GLU A 56 1.07 7.82 12.40
N ARG A 57 1.92 7.06 11.68
CA ARG A 57 2.34 7.37 10.31
C ARG A 57 1.85 6.28 9.36
N LYS A 58 0.90 6.66 8.50
CA LYS A 58 0.33 5.79 7.46
C LYS A 58 0.78 6.28 6.10
N ALA A 59 1.04 5.35 5.19
CA ALA A 59 1.37 5.66 3.81
C ALA A 59 0.62 4.74 2.85
N ILE A 60 0.20 5.31 1.72
CA ILE A 60 -0.33 4.60 0.56
C ILE A 60 0.64 4.84 -0.58
N VAL A 61 1.21 3.76 -1.12
CA VAL A 61 2.16 3.80 -2.23
C VAL A 61 1.45 3.30 -3.48
N ILE A 62 1.30 4.18 -4.47
CA ILE A 62 0.68 3.87 -5.77
C ILE A 62 1.79 3.62 -6.77
N MET A 63 1.94 2.38 -7.21
CA MET A 63 2.90 1.99 -8.25
C MET A 63 2.17 2.03 -9.59
N ALA A 64 2.55 2.95 -10.46
CA ALA A 64 1.92 3.12 -11.77
C ALA A 64 2.86 2.66 -12.89
N GLY A 65 2.33 1.91 -13.84
CA GLY A 65 3.05 1.43 -15.01
C GLY A 65 2.08 0.87 -16.04
N ASP A 66 2.48 0.92 -17.30
CA ASP A 66 1.66 0.43 -18.42
C ASP A 66 2.08 -0.97 -18.85
N HIS A 67 1.15 -1.68 -19.48
CA HIS A 67 1.35 -3.06 -19.91
C HIS A 67 1.17 -3.20 -21.42
N GLY A 68 2.18 -3.72 -22.12
CA GLY A 68 2.16 -3.87 -23.57
C GLY A 68 1.07 -4.81 -24.11
N VAL A 69 0.52 -5.69 -23.26
CA VAL A 69 -0.62 -6.56 -23.62
C VAL A 69 -1.89 -5.78 -23.95
N VAL A 70 -1.96 -4.48 -23.62
CA VAL A 70 -3.07 -3.60 -24.03
C VAL A 70 -3.30 -3.60 -25.55
N ALA A 71 -2.26 -3.86 -26.35
CA ALA A 71 -2.34 -3.99 -27.81
C ALA A 71 -3.26 -5.13 -28.27
N GLU A 72 -3.57 -6.10 -27.41
CA GLU A 72 -4.48 -7.21 -27.70
C GLU A 72 -5.96 -6.85 -27.45
N GLY A 73 -6.28 -5.59 -27.14
CA GLY A 73 -7.66 -5.14 -26.93
C GLY A 73 -8.31 -5.64 -25.65
N VAL A 74 -7.51 -6.05 -24.65
CA VAL A 74 -7.98 -6.64 -23.38
C VAL A 74 -8.39 -5.61 -22.32
N SER A 75 -8.18 -4.31 -22.59
CA SER A 75 -8.48 -3.23 -21.64
C SER A 75 -9.79 -2.50 -22.01
N ALA A 76 -10.58 -2.17 -20.99
CA ALA A 76 -11.78 -1.34 -21.15
C ALA A 76 -11.47 0.15 -21.42
N TYR A 77 -10.23 0.58 -21.15
CA TYR A 77 -9.79 1.98 -21.29
C TYR A 77 -8.52 2.07 -22.14
N PRO A 78 -8.33 3.18 -22.89
CA PRO A 78 -7.08 3.46 -23.61
C PRO A 78 -5.86 3.52 -22.70
N GLN A 79 -4.67 3.27 -23.25
CA GLN A 79 -3.41 3.26 -22.49
C GLN A 79 -3.09 4.63 -21.88
N GLU A 80 -3.45 5.73 -22.55
CA GLU A 80 -3.16 7.08 -22.04
C GLU A 80 -3.85 7.41 -20.70
N VAL A 81 -4.90 6.66 -20.34
CA VAL A 81 -5.63 6.86 -19.08
C VAL A 81 -4.72 6.66 -17.86
N THR A 82 -3.69 5.83 -17.95
CA THR A 82 -2.73 5.64 -16.85
C THR A 82 -2.06 6.96 -16.45
N ALA A 83 -1.52 7.70 -17.42
CA ALA A 83 -0.88 9.00 -17.16
C ALA A 83 -1.90 10.04 -16.66
N GLN A 84 -3.10 10.07 -17.24
CA GLN A 84 -4.18 10.96 -16.81
C GLN A 84 -4.60 10.71 -15.35
N MET A 85 -4.71 9.44 -14.95
CA MET A 85 -5.01 9.06 -13.57
C MET A 85 -3.88 9.43 -12.62
N VAL A 86 -2.62 9.29 -13.03
CA VAL A 86 -1.49 9.78 -12.23
C VAL A 86 -1.57 11.29 -12.02
N TYR A 87 -1.83 12.08 -13.06
CA TYR A 87 -2.06 13.51 -12.88
C TYR A 87 -3.24 13.80 -11.94
N ASN A 88 -4.31 13.00 -11.97
CA ASN A 88 -5.42 13.12 -11.03
C ASN A 88 -5.00 12.81 -9.58
N PHE A 89 -4.18 11.78 -9.35
CA PHE A 89 -3.60 11.48 -8.04
C PHE A 89 -2.74 12.62 -7.52
N LEU A 90 -1.86 13.17 -8.38
CA LEU A 90 -0.96 14.27 -8.02
C LEU A 90 -1.72 15.56 -7.70
N ARG A 91 -2.83 15.81 -8.40
CA ARG A 91 -3.74 16.95 -8.14
C ARG A 91 -4.66 16.76 -6.94
N GLY A 92 -4.71 15.57 -6.35
CA GLY A 92 -5.54 15.33 -5.16
C GLY A 92 -7.01 15.00 -5.44
N GLY A 93 -7.38 14.72 -6.70
CA GLY A 93 -8.75 14.65 -7.18
C GLY A 93 -9.37 13.25 -7.29
N ALA A 94 -8.59 12.18 -7.11
CA ALA A 94 -9.11 10.82 -7.18
C ALA A 94 -9.74 10.37 -5.85
N ALA A 95 -10.57 9.33 -5.89
CA ALA A 95 -11.20 8.75 -4.70
C ALA A 95 -10.18 8.36 -3.62
N ILE A 96 -9.03 7.79 -4.03
CA ILE A 96 -7.95 7.42 -3.10
C ILE A 96 -7.36 8.63 -2.38
N ASN A 97 -7.37 9.83 -2.98
CA ASN A 97 -6.92 11.04 -2.30
C ASN A 97 -7.87 11.44 -1.16
N VAL A 98 -9.18 11.30 -1.37
CA VAL A 98 -10.20 11.56 -0.34
C VAL A 98 -10.04 10.58 0.81
N LEU A 99 -9.92 9.29 0.51
CA LEU A 99 -9.74 8.25 1.53
C LEU A 99 -8.42 8.40 2.29
N ALA A 100 -7.32 8.71 1.60
CA ALA A 100 -6.03 8.96 2.22
C ALA A 100 -6.10 10.12 3.21
N ARG A 101 -6.72 11.25 2.83
CA ARG A 101 -6.93 12.38 3.74
C ARG A 101 -7.80 12.00 4.93
N HIS A 102 -8.90 11.27 4.70
CA HIS A 102 -9.81 10.84 5.77
C HIS A 102 -9.10 10.01 6.85
N ILE A 103 -8.21 9.11 6.46
CA ILE A 103 -7.46 8.28 7.42
C ILE A 103 -6.13 8.88 7.88
N GLY A 104 -5.76 10.08 7.39
CA GLY A 104 -4.47 10.72 7.66
C GLY A 104 -3.26 9.93 7.12
N ALA A 105 -3.38 9.34 5.94
CA ALA A 105 -2.29 8.64 5.27
C ALA A 105 -1.60 9.54 4.23
N ARG A 106 -0.27 9.54 4.23
CA ARG A 106 0.53 10.14 3.17
C ARG A 106 0.36 9.33 1.88
N MET A 107 0.16 10.01 0.75
CA MET A 107 0.19 9.37 -0.55
C MET A 107 1.57 9.53 -1.20
N VAL A 108 2.06 8.46 -1.81
CA VAL A 108 3.28 8.47 -2.64
C VAL A 108 2.94 7.82 -3.96
N VAL A 109 3.08 8.56 -5.06
CA VAL A 109 2.90 8.01 -6.41
C VAL A 109 4.28 7.70 -6.98
N VAL A 110 4.47 6.49 -7.48
CA VAL A 110 5.73 6.03 -8.07
C VAL A 110 5.45 5.65 -9.51
N ASP A 111 6.12 6.35 -10.43
CA ASP A 111 6.16 5.92 -11.83
C ASP A 111 7.19 4.82 -11.96
N MET A 112 6.72 3.60 -12.24
CA MET A 112 7.54 2.41 -12.45
C MET A 112 7.67 2.05 -13.93
N GLY A 113 6.89 2.67 -14.82
CA GLY A 113 6.88 2.30 -16.23
C GLY A 113 5.69 2.81 -17.02
N ILE A 114 5.23 4.04 -16.77
CA ILE A 114 4.13 4.63 -17.53
C ILE A 114 4.61 4.90 -18.98
N ALA A 115 3.79 4.58 -19.97
CA ALA A 115 4.05 4.76 -21.40
C ALA A 115 3.90 6.24 -21.85
N ALA A 116 4.29 7.17 -20.98
CA ALA A 116 4.32 8.60 -21.24
C ALA A 116 5.37 9.25 -20.33
N GLU A 117 5.89 10.40 -20.77
CA GLU A 117 6.68 11.26 -19.88
C GLU A 117 5.77 12.05 -18.96
N LEU A 118 6.19 12.17 -17.70
CA LEU A 118 5.45 12.91 -16.68
C LEU A 118 6.24 14.13 -16.22
N GLU A 119 5.54 15.25 -16.06
CA GLU A 119 6.12 16.45 -15.49
C GLU A 119 6.58 16.20 -14.04
N PRO A 120 7.75 16.74 -13.63
CA PRO A 120 8.22 16.62 -12.26
C PRO A 120 7.19 17.14 -11.25
N HIS A 121 6.97 16.39 -10.18
CA HIS A 121 6.04 16.77 -9.12
C HIS A 121 6.58 16.34 -7.74
N PRO A 122 6.44 17.14 -6.67
CA PRO A 122 6.97 16.79 -5.34
C PRO A 122 6.47 15.45 -4.76
N SER A 123 5.24 15.06 -5.13
CA SER A 123 4.60 13.80 -4.71
C SER A 123 4.80 12.65 -5.71
N LEU A 124 5.53 12.87 -6.81
CA LEU A 124 5.86 11.87 -7.82
C LEU A 124 7.29 11.39 -7.61
N VAL A 125 7.46 10.09 -7.40
CA VAL A 125 8.76 9.43 -7.37
C VAL A 125 9.01 8.82 -8.74
N SER A 126 9.96 9.37 -9.49
CA SER A 126 10.35 8.81 -10.79
C SER A 126 11.29 7.62 -10.62
N ARG A 127 10.82 6.43 -10.99
CA ARG A 127 11.55 5.15 -11.04
C ARG A 127 11.20 4.37 -12.31
N LYS A 128 10.88 5.10 -13.40
CA LYS A 128 10.44 4.53 -14.67
C LYS A 128 11.51 3.55 -15.18
N ILE A 129 11.11 2.30 -15.41
CA ILE A 129 12.00 1.26 -15.94
C ILE A 129 12.00 1.30 -17.48
N ALA A 130 10.82 1.42 -18.08
CA ALA A 130 10.59 1.49 -19.51
C ALA A 130 9.24 2.18 -19.80
N PHE A 131 8.93 2.46 -21.06
CA PHE A 131 7.61 2.93 -21.49
C PHE A 131 6.63 1.75 -21.60
N GLY A 132 6.16 1.28 -20.44
CA GLY A 132 5.35 0.08 -20.32
C GLY A 132 6.18 -1.21 -20.45
N THR A 133 5.55 -2.33 -20.09
CA THR A 133 6.14 -3.65 -20.34
C THR A 133 6.06 -4.02 -21.82
N HIS A 134 6.89 -4.97 -22.25
CA HIS A 134 6.61 -5.70 -23.48
C HIS A 134 5.25 -6.41 -23.41
N ASN A 135 4.70 -6.71 -24.58
CA ASN A 135 3.48 -7.51 -24.68
C ASN A 135 3.80 -8.97 -24.36
N MET A 136 3.28 -9.47 -23.24
CA MET A 136 3.55 -10.83 -22.77
C MET A 136 2.89 -11.94 -23.60
N ALA A 137 2.03 -11.60 -24.57
CA ALA A 137 1.38 -12.55 -25.47
C ALA A 137 2.16 -12.78 -26.79
N LYS A 138 3.30 -12.11 -26.97
CA LYS A 138 4.15 -12.20 -28.16
C LYS A 138 5.57 -12.63 -27.83
#